data_AF-A0A6G0S3R5-F1
#
_entry.id   AF-A0A6G0S3R5-F1
#
_cell.length_a   1.000
_cell.length_b   1.000
_cell.length_c   1.000
_cell.angle_alpha   90.00
_cell.angle_beta   90.00
_cell.angle_gamma   90.00
#
_symmetry.space_group_name_H-M   'P 1'
#
loop_
_entity.id
_entity.type
_entity.pdbx_description
1 polymer ?
#
loop_
_entity_poly.entity_id
_entity_poly.type
_entity_poly.pdbx_seq_one_letter_code
_entity_poly.pdbx_strand_id
1 'polypeptide(L)' 'MDGGLYVRSVGGSPIFVLVYVDDLVIAGTDENIELVLQELRAKFEIKDLGPVTDLLHMDVSYVLGQALWISQETASISC' A
#
# COMPACT_ATOMS: atom_id res chain seq x y z
N MET A 1 10.27 -1.10 -17.91
CA MET A 1 9.20 -0.09 -18.05
C MET A 1 8.62 0.05 -16.66
N ASP A 2 9.32 0.81 -15.82
CA ASP A 2 9.37 0.53 -14.39
C ASP A 2 8.80 1.72 -13.62
N GLY A 3 7.49 1.72 -13.46
CA GLY A 3 6.79 2.76 -12.73
C GLY A 3 5.54 2.20 -12.06
N GLY A 4 5.73 1.29 -11.11
CA GLY A 4 4.64 0.91 -10.19
C GLY A 4 4.37 2.00 -9.14
N LEU A 5 5.33 2.91 -8.92
CA LEU A 5 5.23 3.96 -7.91
C LEU A 5 4.87 5.31 -8.54
N TYR A 6 3.76 5.89 -8.08
CA TYR A 6 3.28 7.22 -8.44
C TYR A 6 3.38 8.12 -7.21
N VAL A 7 3.81 9.36 -7.42
CA VAL A 7 4.00 10.34 -6.34
C VAL A 7 3.24 11.62 -6.67
N ARG A 8 2.43 12.08 -5.71
CA ARG A 8 1.72 13.37 -5.74
C ARG A 8 2.04 14.13 -4.46
N SER A 9 1.97 15.46 -4.47
CA SER A 9 2.02 16.27 -3.25
C SER A 9 0.78 17.14 -3.15
N VAL A 10 0.18 17.21 -1.96
CA VAL A 10 -0.96 18.08 -1.63
C VAL A 10 -0.57 18.91 -0.42
N GLY A 11 -0.53 20.24 -0.57
CA GLY A 11 -0.14 21.14 0.53
C GLY A 11 1.29 20.93 1.05
N GLY A 12 2.18 20.34 0.25
CA GLY A 12 3.54 19.97 0.66
C GLY A 12 3.65 18.57 1.28
N SER A 13 2.53 17.93 1.60
CA SER A 13 2.50 16.55 2.10
C SER A 13 2.59 15.57 0.92
N PRO A 14 3.60 14.69 0.87
CA PRO A 14 3.73 13.70 -0.19
C PRO A 14 2.70 12.58 -0.02
N ILE A 15 2.28 12.03 -1.15
CA ILE A 15 1.38 10.89 -1.29
C ILE A 15 2.05 9.92 -2.26
N PHE A 16 2.19 8.68 -1.84
CA PHE A 16 2.77 7.60 -2.62
C PHE A 16 1.68 6.59 -2.94
N VAL A 17 1.59 6.19 -4.21
CA VAL A 17 0.67 5.16 -4.67
C VAL A 17 1.48 4.12 -5.40
N LEU A 18 1.60 2.93 -4.83
CA LEU A 18 2.24 1.78 -5.44
C LEU A 18 1.17 0.87 -6.04
N VAL A 19 1.30 0.57 -7.32
CA VAL A 19 0.41 -0.31 -8.09
C VAL A 19 1.16 -1.61 -8.39
N TYR A 20 0.58 -2.73 -8.02
CA TYR A 20 1.07 -4.07 -8.38
C TYR A 20 -0.09 -4.97 -8.80
N VAL A 21 -0.23 -5.22 -10.11
CA VAL A 21 -1.30 -6.05 -10.69
C VAL A 21 -2.67 -5.60 -10.15
N ASP A 22 -3.28 -6.38 -9.24
CA ASP A 22 -4.61 -6.13 -8.69
C ASP A 22 -4.56 -5.32 -7.37
N ASP A 23 -3.39 -5.19 -6.75
CA ASP A 23 -3.21 -4.55 -5.45
C ASP A 23 -2.69 -3.12 -5.58
N LEU A 24 -3.19 -2.27 -4.68
CA LEU A 24 -2.76 -0.88 -4.53
C LEU A 24 -2.33 -0.62 -3.09
N VAL A 25 -1.14 -0.03 -2.92
CA VAL A 25 -0.69 0.48 -1.63
C VAL A 25 -0.62 2.00 -1.68
N ILE A 26 -1.30 2.65 -0.75
CA ILE A 26 -1.30 4.12 -0.60
C ILE A 26 -0.58 4.46 0.69
N ALA A 27 0.40 5.36 0.62
CA ALA A 27 1.08 5.90 1.80
C ALA A 27 1.03 7.44 1.79
N GLY A 28 0.62 8.03 2.90
CA GLY A 28 0.44 9.46 3.09
C GLY A 28 -0.08 9.75 4.50
N THR A 29 -0.55 10.98 4.74
CA THR A 29 -1.36 11.27 5.93
C THR A 29 -2.74 10.64 5.81
N ASP A 30 -3.44 10.45 6.92
CA ASP A 30 -4.79 9.87 6.92
C ASP A 30 -5.75 10.65 6.00
N GLU A 31 -5.67 11.98 5.98
CA GLU A 31 -6.50 12.81 5.10
C GLU A 31 -6.16 12.60 3.62
N ASN A 32 -4.87 12.44 3.30
CA ASN A 32 -4.41 12.21 1.94
C ASN A 32 -4.77 10.80 1.44
N ILE A 33 -4.70 9.80 2.32
CA ILE A 33 -5.12 8.42 2.01
C ILE A 33 -6.62 8.41 1.68
N GLU A 34 -7.44 9.02 2.52
CA GLU A 34 -8.89 9.10 2.30
C GLU A 34 -9.23 9.87 1.01
N LEU A 35 -8.52 10.97 0.73
CA LEU A 35 -8.68 11.72 -0.53
C LEU A 35 -8.42 10.83 -1.75
N VAL A 36 -7.33 10.07 -1.74
CA VAL A 36 -7.00 9.16 -2.85
C VAL A 36 -8.02 8.02 -2.96
N LEU A 37 -8.44 7.43 -1.85
CA LEU A 37 -9.47 6.39 -1.84
C LEU A 37 -10.78 6.89 -2.45
N GLN A 38 -11.20 8.11 -2.13
CA GLN A 38 -12.40 8.72 -2.72
C GLN A 38 -12.26 8.94 -4.23
N GLU A 39 -11.13 9.49 -4.69
CA GLU A 39 -10.87 9.70 -6.11
C GLU A 39 -10.85 8.38 -6.90
N LEU A 40 -10.31 7.31 -6.30
CA LEU A 40 -10.25 5.99 -6.93
C LEU A 40 -11.61 5.29 -6.94
N ARG A 41 -12.35 5.30 -5.83
CA ARG A 41 -13.72 4.73 -5.74
C ARG A 41 -14.70 5.39 -6.71
N ALA A 42 -14.47 6.65 -7.07
CA ALA A 42 -15.28 7.34 -8.06
C ALA A 42 -15.07 6.82 -9.50
N LYS A 43 -13.94 6.17 -9.78
CA LYS A 43 -13.54 5.72 -11.13
C LYS A 43 -13.48 4.20 -11.27
N PHE A 44 -13.24 3.49 -10.17
CA PHE A 44 -12.99 2.05 -10.13
C PHE A 44 -13.74 1.43 -8.96
N GLU A 45 -14.11 0.16 -9.11
CA GLU A 45 -14.61 -0.65 -7.98
C GLU A 45 -13.42 -1.02 -7.09
N ILE A 46 -13.21 -0.26 -6.02
CA ILE A 46 -12.10 -0.44 -5.08
C ILE A 46 -12.64 -0.92 -3.74
N LYS A 47 -12.08 -2.04 -3.29
CA LYS A 47 -12.25 -2.52 -1.92
C LYS A 47 -11.06 -2.07 -1.09
N ASP A 48 -11.35 -1.40 0.02
CA ASP A 48 -10.34 -1.08 1.02
C ASP A 48 -10.09 -2.32 1.89
N LEU A 49 -8.83 -2.76 1.95
CA LEU A 49 -8.37 -3.90 2.73
C LEU A 49 -7.86 -3.48 4.12
N GLY A 50 -7.78 -2.17 4.39
CA GLY A 50 -7.22 -1.61 5.61
C GLY A 50 -5.68 -1.49 5.55
N PRO A 51 -5.01 -1.47 6.72
CA PRO A 51 -3.56 -1.44 6.80
C PRO A 51 -2.94 -2.63 6.05
N VAL A 52 -1.78 -2.40 5.41
CA VAL A 52 -1.08 -3.45 4.66
C VAL A 52 -0.56 -4.50 5.63
N THR A 53 -1.22 -5.66 5.71
CA THR A 53 -0.73 -6.83 6.45
C THR A 53 0.02 -7.79 5.54
N ASP A 54 -0.34 -7.83 4.26
CA ASP A 54 0.18 -8.77 3.28
C ASP A 54 0.53 -8.00 2.01
N LEU A 55 1.81 -7.96 1.65
CA LEU A 55 2.28 -7.32 0.42
C LEU A 55 3.18 -8.29 -0.35
N LEU A 56 2.75 -8.74 -1.52
CA LEU A 56 3.51 -9.69 -2.36
C LEU A 56 3.88 -11.00 -1.63
N HIS A 57 2.98 -11.51 -0.77
CA HIS A 57 3.24 -12.63 0.14
C HIS A 57 4.33 -12.36 1.19
N MET A 58 4.54 -11.08 1.54
CA MET A 58 5.30 -10.70 2.72
C MET A 58 4.33 -10.24 3.81
N ASP A 59 4.47 -10.82 4.99
CA ASP A 59 3.76 -10.37 6.18
C ASP A 59 4.39 -9.07 6.67
N VAL A 60 3.54 -8.10 6.95
CA VAL A 60 3.92 -6.78 7.44
C VAL A 60 3.25 -6.55 8.78
N SER A 61 4.05 -6.19 9.80
CA SER A 61 3.53 -5.82 11.12
C SER A 61 4.12 -4.51 11.62
N TYR A 62 3.26 -3.73 12.26
CA TYR A 62 3.57 -2.37 12.69
C TYR A 62 3.69 -2.31 14.21
N VAL A 63 4.81 -1.80 14.69
CA VAL A 63 4.97 -1.35 16.08
C VAL A 63 4.95 0.17 16.06
N LEU A 64 3.79 0.75 16.40
CA LEU A 64 3.53 2.19 16.35
C LEU A 64 4.67 3.01 16.97
N GLY A 65 5.27 3.89 16.17
CA GLY A 65 6.36 4.77 16.58
C GLY A 65 7.70 4.10 16.86
N GLN A 66 7.84 2.80 16.60
CA GLN A 66 9.06 2.04 16.94
C GLN A 66 9.65 1.30 15.74
N ALA A 67 8.86 0.45 15.08
CA ALA A 67 9.39 -0.45 14.05
C ALA A 67 8.33 -0.87 13.03
N LEU A 68 8.81 -1.18 11.84
CA LEU A 68 8.09 -1.91 10.81
C LEU A 68 8.81 -3.25 10.63
N TRP A 69 8.10 -4.35 10.85
CA TRP A 69 8.63 -5.69 10.60
C TRP A 69 8.04 -6.24 9.31
N ILE A 70 8.91 -6.80 8.47
CA ILE A 70 8.54 -7.44 7.22
C ILE A 70 9.18 -8.83 7.23
N SER A 71 8.37 -9.87 7.03
CA SER A 71 8.85 -11.25 6.90
C SER A 71 8.29 -11.89 5.64
N GLN A 72 9.10 -12.76 5.02
CA GLN A 72 8.67 -13.55 3.87
C GLN A 72 8.93 -15.01 4.17
N GLU A 73 7.89 -15.84 4.14
CA GLU A 73 8.04 -17.28 4.24
C GLU A 73 8.22 -17.87 2.85
N THR A 74 9.38 -18.49 2.58
CA THR A 74 9.57 -19.24 1.34
C THR A 74 8.80 -20.55 1.47
N ALA A 75 7.75 -20.72 0.65
CA ALA A 75 7.05 -21.99 0.55
C ALA A 75 8.05 -23.08 0.14
N SER A 76 8.43 -23.90 1.12
CA SER A 76 9.24 -25.09 0.88
C SER A 76 8.33 -26.12 0.22
N ILE A 77 8.32 -26.16 -1.11
CA ILE A 77 7.70 -27.28 -1.82
C ILE A 77 8.61 -28.49 -1.56
N SER A 78 8.30 -29.27 -0.52
CA SER A 78 8.85 -30.62 -0.39
C SER A 78 8.20 -31.46 -1.48
N CYS A 79 8.91 -31.67 -2.58
CA CYS A 79 8.61 -32.76 -3.52
C CYS A 79 8.92 -34.12 -2.89
#